data_AF-A0A1V4FIZ3-F1
#
_entry.id   AF-A0A1V4FIZ3-F1
#
_cell.length_a   1.000
_cell.length_b   1.000
_cell.length_c   1.000
_cell.angle_alpha   90.00
_cell.angle_beta   90.00
_cell.angle_gamma   90.00
#
_symmetry.space_group_name_H-M   'P 1'
#
loop_
_entity.id
_entity.type
_entity.pdbx_description
1 polymer ?
#
loop_
_entity_poly.entity_id
_entity_poly.type
_entity_poly.pdbx_seq_one_letter_code
_entity_poly.pdbx_strand_id
1 'polypeptide(L)'
;MTNKEINAEKLNVELFELENKMKKLQEFVDSDDFLSISTINQMLLANQMIGMAMYRDSLHKRIKLAENNIKYTVQVLPQSNGYLNLNRREQVWYLLPNNNVGDYQTHFTQSEIDEMKDNPFFAAINWDNVKIEPVEDK
;
A
#
# COMPACT_ATOMS: atom_id res chain seq x y z
N MET A 1 -15.15 -6.97 -3.85
CA MET A 1 -13.69 -7.01 -4.09
C MET A 1 -13.44 -6.36 -5.44
N THR A 2 -12.75 -5.23 -5.47
CA THR A 2 -12.57 -4.40 -6.68
C THR A 2 -11.40 -4.91 -7.54
N ASN A 3 -11.34 -4.52 -8.82
CA ASN A 3 -10.22 -4.85 -9.71
C ASN A 3 -8.86 -4.36 -9.18
N LYS A 4 -8.83 -3.31 -8.36
CA LYS A 4 -7.60 -2.80 -7.71
C LYS A 4 -7.16 -3.70 -6.55
N GLU A 5 -8.09 -4.16 -5.72
CA GLU A 5 -7.80 -5.10 -4.61
C GLU A 5 -7.25 -6.44 -5.13
N ILE A 6 -7.86 -6.97 -6.20
CA ILE A 6 -7.40 -8.21 -6.85
C ILE A 6 -5.98 -8.05 -7.42
N ASN A 7 -5.64 -6.85 -7.90
CA ASN A 7 -4.32 -6.56 -8.44
C ASN A 7 -3.26 -6.44 -7.32
N ALA A 8 -3.58 -5.78 -6.21
CA ALA A 8 -2.69 -5.69 -5.05
C ALA A 8 -2.41 -7.06 -4.42
N GLU A 9 -3.44 -7.89 -4.25
CA GLU A 9 -3.30 -9.26 -3.72
C GLU A 9 -2.39 -10.13 -4.61
N LYS A 10 -2.59 -10.07 -5.93
CA LYS A 10 -1.73 -10.78 -6.88
C LYS A 10 -0.27 -10.34 -6.80
N LEU A 11 -0.01 -9.04 -6.65
CA LEU A 11 1.35 -8.52 -6.50
C LEU A 11 2.01 -8.98 -5.19
N ASN A 12 1.24 -9.05 -4.10
CA ASN A 12 1.72 -9.54 -2.81
C ASN A 12 2.08 -11.03 -2.85
N VAL A 13 1.26 -11.86 -3.51
CA VAL A 13 1.59 -13.29 -3.72
C VAL A 13 2.87 -13.42 -4.54
N GLU A 14 3.01 -12.66 -5.62
CA GLU A 14 4.20 -12.70 -6.46
C GLU A 14 5.47 -12.26 -5.70
N LEU A 15 5.38 -11.22 -4.87
CA LEU A 15 6.46 -10.77 -3.99
C LEU A 15 6.87 -11.88 -3.02
N PHE A 16 5.91 -12.52 -2.36
CA PHE A 16 6.17 -13.61 -1.42
C PHE A 16 6.87 -14.80 -2.09
N GLU A 17 6.44 -15.19 -3.29
CA GLU A 17 7.10 -16.25 -4.05
C GLU A 17 8.54 -15.90 -4.43
N LEU A 18 8.77 -14.65 -4.85
CA LEU A 18 10.10 -14.14 -5.20
C LEU A 18 11.02 -14.16 -3.98
N GLU A 19 10.58 -13.63 -2.85
CA GLU A 19 11.37 -13.58 -1.60
C GLU A 19 11.73 -14.98 -1.11
N ASN A 20 10.81 -15.94 -1.21
CA ASN A 20 11.10 -17.33 -0.87
C ASN A 20 12.15 -17.96 -1.80
N LYS A 21 12.11 -17.66 -3.11
CA LYS A 21 13.14 -18.13 -4.05
C LYS A 21 14.50 -17.47 -3.76
N MET A 22 14.51 -16.17 -3.50
CA MET A 22 15.73 -15.44 -3.13
C MET A 22 16.34 -15.99 -1.85
N LYS A 23 15.52 -16.30 -0.84
CA LYS A 23 15.99 -16.90 0.42
C LYS A 23 16.67 -18.26 0.18
N LYS A 24 16.04 -19.15 -0.58
CA LYS A 24 16.63 -20.46 -0.92
C LYS A 24 17.94 -20.33 -1.69
N LEU A 25 18.02 -19.36 -2.60
CA LEU A 25 19.26 -19.08 -3.33
C LEU A 25 20.36 -18.53 -2.41
N GLN A 26 20.01 -17.64 -1.49
CA GLN A 26 20.95 -17.14 -0.49
C GLN A 26 21.48 -18.28 0.40
N GLU A 27 20.59 -19.17 0.87
CA GLU A 27 20.98 -20.36 1.63
C GLU A 27 21.95 -21.26 0.85
N PHE A 28 21.76 -21.41 -0.47
CA PHE A 28 22.71 -22.13 -1.31
C PHE A 28 24.05 -21.39 -1.45
N VAL A 29 24.03 -20.08 -1.68
CA VAL A 29 25.25 -19.24 -1.78
C VAL A 29 26.08 -19.28 -0.49
N ASP A 30 25.42 -19.34 0.66
CA ASP A 30 26.06 -19.40 1.97
C ASP A 30 26.57 -20.81 2.33
N SER A 31 26.29 -21.82 1.50
CA SER A 31 26.70 -23.22 1.73
C SER A 31 28.04 -23.57 1.09
N ASP A 32 28.71 -24.59 1.61
CA ASP A 32 29.97 -25.12 1.03
C ASP A 32 29.76 -25.65 -0.40
N ASP A 33 28.55 -26.09 -0.75
CA ASP A 33 28.22 -26.56 -2.10
C ASP A 33 28.39 -25.45 -3.14
N PHE A 34 28.26 -24.18 -2.76
CA PHE A 34 28.53 -23.06 -3.66
C PHE A 34 30.01 -22.99 -4.09
N LEU A 35 30.94 -23.42 -3.23
CA LEU A 35 32.37 -23.48 -3.58
C LEU A 35 32.67 -24.62 -4.56
N SER A 36 31.78 -25.60 -4.65
CA SER A 36 31.94 -26.75 -5.55
C SER A 36 31.56 -26.47 -7.01
N ILE A 37 30.84 -25.37 -7.28
CA ILE A 37 30.43 -25.00 -8.65
C ILE A 37 31.50 -24.13 -9.34
N SER A 38 31.47 -24.11 -10.67
CA SER A 38 32.41 -23.28 -11.45
C SER A 38 32.22 -21.79 -11.18
N THR A 39 33.30 -21.01 -11.28
CA THR A 39 33.25 -19.55 -11.17
C THR A 39 32.25 -18.90 -12.13
N ILE A 40 32.07 -19.47 -13.33
CA ILE A 40 31.06 -19.00 -14.29
C ILE A 40 29.64 -19.16 -13.70
N ASN A 41 29.34 -20.29 -13.08
CA ASN A 41 28.04 -20.51 -12.45
C ASN A 41 27.84 -19.62 -11.22
N GLN A 42 28.89 -19.38 -10.43
CA GLN A 42 28.84 -18.42 -9.32
C GLN A 42 28.49 -17.00 -9.82
N MET A 43 29.11 -16.55 -10.91
CA MET A 43 28.82 -15.25 -11.53
C MET A 43 27.38 -15.17 -12.08
N LEU A 44 26.90 -16.23 -12.73
CA LEU A 44 25.53 -16.29 -13.25
C LEU A 44 24.50 -16.20 -12.12
N LEU A 45 24.72 -16.91 -11.01
CA LEU A 45 23.86 -16.83 -9.83
C LEU A 45 23.86 -15.43 -9.22
N ALA A 46 25.03 -14.80 -9.08
CA ALA A 46 25.12 -13.43 -8.58
C ALA A 46 24.32 -12.44 -9.44
N ASN A 47 24.42 -12.55 -10.77
CA ASN A 47 23.63 -11.72 -11.69
C ASN A 47 22.12 -11.97 -11.56
N GLN A 48 21.71 -13.23 -11.39
CA GLN A 48 20.30 -13.56 -11.16
C GLN A 48 19.78 -12.94 -9.85
N MET A 49 20.56 -12.99 -8.77
CA MET A 49 20.20 -12.40 -7.48
C MET A 49 20.05 -10.88 -7.57
N ILE A 50 20.93 -10.19 -8.31
CA ILE A 50 20.80 -8.75 -8.57
C ILE A 50 19.48 -8.47 -9.32
N GLY A 51 19.18 -9.23 -10.38
CA GLY A 51 17.94 -9.10 -11.13
C GLY A 51 16.70 -9.32 -10.27
N MET A 52 16.72 -10.34 -9.41
CA MET A 52 15.65 -10.62 -8.45
C MET A 52 15.47 -9.48 -7.44
N ALA A 53 16.55 -8.92 -6.90
CA ALA A 53 16.49 -7.79 -5.98
C ALA A 53 15.87 -6.55 -6.64
N MET A 54 16.28 -6.23 -7.87
CA MET A 54 15.67 -5.15 -8.66
C MET A 54 14.18 -5.39 -8.89
N TYR A 55 13.79 -6.64 -9.18
CA TYR A 55 12.39 -6.98 -9.39
C TYR A 55 11.56 -6.89 -8.10
N ARG A 56 12.11 -7.33 -6.97
CA ARG A 56 11.50 -7.18 -5.64
C ARG A 56 11.22 -5.70 -5.33
N ASP A 57 12.20 -4.84 -5.56
CA ASP A 57 12.04 -3.40 -5.34
C ASP A 57 10.96 -2.79 -6.27
N SER A 58 10.84 -3.31 -7.50
CA SER A 58 9.76 -2.94 -8.42
C SER A 58 8.38 -3.39 -7.94
N LEU A 59 8.26 -4.62 -7.42
CA LEU A 59 7.02 -5.13 -6.83
C LEU A 59 6.58 -4.29 -5.64
N HIS A 60 7.47 -3.97 -4.70
CA HIS A 60 7.16 -3.06 -3.59
C HIS A 60 6.63 -1.71 -4.08
N LYS A 61 7.23 -1.12 -5.12
CA LYS A 61 6.74 0.14 -5.71
C LYS A 61 5.34 -0.03 -6.31
N ARG A 62 5.08 -1.11 -7.04
CA ARG A 62 3.77 -1.39 -7.65
C ARG A 62 2.69 -1.64 -6.60
N ILE A 63 3.01 -2.38 -5.54
CA ILE A 63 2.11 -2.62 -4.39
C ILE A 63 1.76 -1.28 -3.74
N LYS A 64 2.77 -0.47 -3.40
CA LYS A 64 2.55 0.86 -2.83
C LYS A 64 1.68 1.75 -3.73
N LEU A 65 1.88 1.71 -5.04
CA LEU A 65 1.05 2.43 -6.00
C LEU A 65 -0.39 1.89 -6.05
N ALA A 66 -0.57 0.58 -6.01
CA ALA A 66 -1.89 -0.04 -5.98
C ALA A 66 -2.65 0.33 -4.72
N GLU A 67 -1.99 0.27 -3.55
CA GLU A 67 -2.55 0.67 -2.26
C GLU A 67 -2.87 2.17 -2.21
N ASN A 68 -1.98 3.03 -2.71
CA ASN A 68 -2.21 4.48 -2.79
C ASN A 68 -3.32 4.86 -3.77
N ASN A 69 -3.62 3.99 -4.74
CA ASN A 69 -4.74 4.18 -5.65
C ASN A 69 -6.08 3.76 -5.04
N ILE A 70 -6.07 3.03 -3.92
CA ILE A 70 -7.29 2.78 -3.15
C ILE A 70 -7.52 4.02 -2.28
N LYS A 71 -8.68 4.61 -2.47
CA LYS A 71 -9.11 5.82 -1.77
C LYS A 71 -10.31 5.49 -0.93
N TYR A 72 -10.43 6.13 0.22
CA TYR A 72 -11.45 5.86 1.21
C TYR A 72 -12.23 7.12 1.55
N THR A 73 -13.51 6.93 1.84
CA THR A 73 -14.30 7.91 2.59
C THR A 73 -14.10 7.65 4.09
N VAL A 74 -14.05 8.73 4.87
CA VAL A 74 -13.82 8.67 6.32
C VAL A 74 -14.99 9.34 7.02
N GLN A 75 -15.81 8.56 7.70
CA GLN A 75 -16.95 9.06 8.48
C GLN A 75 -16.62 9.02 9.97
N VAL A 76 -16.46 10.19 10.57
CA VAL A 76 -16.01 10.38 11.96
C VAL A 76 -17.17 10.62 12.93
N LEU A 77 -18.36 10.93 12.43
CA LEU A 77 -19.61 10.99 13.18
C LEU A 77 -20.65 10.08 12.53
N PRO A 78 -21.50 9.38 13.30
CA PRO A 78 -22.49 8.43 12.76
C PRO A 78 -23.62 9.10 11.95
N GLN A 79 -23.73 10.42 12.02
CA GLN A 79 -24.75 11.21 11.33
C GLN A 79 -24.46 11.32 9.84
N SER A 80 -25.48 11.61 9.04
CA SER A 80 -25.35 11.74 7.58
C SER A 80 -24.28 12.74 7.18
N ASN A 81 -24.06 13.80 7.97
CA ASN A 81 -23.09 14.87 7.72
C ASN A 81 -21.72 14.61 8.38
N GLY A 82 -21.40 13.36 8.71
CA GLY A 82 -20.21 13.01 9.49
C GLY A 82 -18.94 12.74 8.71
N TYR A 83 -18.90 13.00 7.40
CA TYR A 83 -17.75 12.66 6.56
C TYR A 83 -16.71 13.76 6.59
N LEU A 84 -15.46 13.37 6.85
CA LEU A 84 -14.31 14.24 6.91
C LEU A 84 -13.90 14.67 5.51
N ASN A 85 -13.71 15.98 5.32
CA ASN A 85 -13.36 16.59 4.05
C ASN A 85 -12.35 17.71 4.24
N LEU A 86 -11.52 17.94 3.23
CA LEU A 86 -10.50 18.99 3.20
C LEU A 86 -10.68 19.85 1.96
N ASN A 87 -11.00 21.15 2.15
CA ASN A 87 -10.81 22.12 1.08
C ASN A 87 -9.31 22.41 0.96
N ARG A 88 -8.66 21.79 -0.04
CA ARG A 88 -7.22 21.94 -0.30
C ARG A 88 -6.80 23.37 -0.66
N ARG A 89 -7.71 24.18 -1.21
CA ARG A 89 -7.41 25.57 -1.57
C ARG A 89 -7.29 26.45 -0.33
N GLU A 90 -8.17 26.22 0.64
CA GLU A 90 -8.26 27.02 1.86
C GLU A 90 -7.58 26.36 3.06
N GLN A 91 -7.14 25.10 2.92
CA GLN A 91 -6.58 24.27 3.99
C GLN A 91 -7.53 24.13 5.20
N VAL A 92 -8.84 24.08 4.94
CA VAL A 92 -9.89 23.98 5.96
C VAL A 92 -10.54 22.60 5.95
N TRP A 93 -10.68 22.02 7.15
CA TRP A 93 -11.37 20.76 7.40
C TRP A 93 -12.83 20.98 7.77
N TYR A 94 -13.72 20.15 7.26
CA TYR A 94 -15.15 20.21 7.58
C TYR A 94 -15.80 18.83 7.52
N LEU A 95 -16.97 18.76 8.16
CA LEU A 95 -17.85 17.58 8.14
C LEU A 95 -19.04 17.86 7.22
N LEU A 96 -19.21 17.02 6.21
CA LEU A 96 -20.31 17.10 5.25
C LEU A 96 -20.92 15.73 5.02
N PRO A 97 -22.10 15.65 4.37
CA PRO A 97 -22.63 14.38 3.95
C PRO A 97 -21.84 13.76 2.80
N ASN A 98 -21.92 12.44 2.70
CA ASN A 98 -21.41 11.67 1.56
C ASN A 98 -22.31 11.92 0.34
N ASN A 99 -22.17 13.11 -0.25
CA ASN A 99 -22.86 13.49 -1.46
C ASN A 99 -22.07 13.00 -2.66
N ASN A 100 -22.65 12.07 -3.43
CA ASN A 100 -22.13 11.69 -4.75
C ASN A 100 -22.23 12.82 -5.80
N VAL A 101 -22.42 14.08 -5.36
CA VAL A 101 -22.77 15.24 -6.19
C VAL A 101 -21.83 16.39 -5.84
N GLY A 102 -20.67 16.44 -6.51
CA GLY A 102 -19.74 17.58 -6.53
C GLY A 102 -18.32 17.31 -6.04
N ASP A 103 -17.45 18.32 -6.19
CA ASP A 103 -16.00 18.32 -5.86
C ASP A 103 -15.68 18.36 -4.35
N TYR A 104 -16.67 18.13 -3.48
CA TYR A 104 -16.53 18.36 -2.05
C TYR A 104 -16.18 17.10 -1.25
N GLN A 105 -16.45 15.91 -1.78
CA GLN A 105 -16.06 14.67 -1.12
C GLN A 105 -14.56 14.43 -1.32
N THR A 106 -13.82 14.51 -0.23
CA THR A 106 -12.39 14.19 -0.20
C THR A 106 -12.24 12.69 0.00
N HIS A 107 -11.33 12.09 -0.75
CA HIS A 107 -10.97 10.69 -0.58
C HIS A 107 -9.49 10.57 -0.21
N PHE A 108 -9.21 9.76 0.81
CA PHE A 108 -7.90 9.63 1.42
C PHE A 108 -7.29 8.25 1.13
N THR A 109 -5.98 8.15 0.97
CA THR A 109 -5.29 6.86 1.02
C THR A 109 -5.28 6.33 2.45
N GLN A 110 -4.97 5.05 2.61
CA GLN A 110 -4.74 4.49 3.95
C GLN A 110 -3.59 5.22 4.68
N SER A 111 -2.51 5.57 3.97
CA SER A 111 -1.39 6.31 4.55
C SER A 111 -1.78 7.72 5.03
N GLU A 112 -2.60 8.44 4.26
CA GLU A 112 -3.12 9.75 4.67
C GLU A 112 -3.96 9.61 5.94
N ILE A 113 -4.75 8.54 6.07
CA ILE A 113 -5.54 8.27 7.29
C ILE A 113 -4.63 7.92 8.48
N ASP A 114 -3.60 7.11 8.27
CA ASP A 114 -2.68 6.73 9.34
C ASP A 114 -1.89 7.94 9.84
N GLU A 115 -1.44 8.82 8.95
CA GLU A 115 -0.84 10.11 9.31
C GLU A 115 -1.81 11.00 10.12
N MET A 116 -3.11 10.96 9.83
CA MET A 116 -4.11 11.70 10.62
C MET A 116 -4.27 11.13 12.03
N LYS A 117 -4.22 9.81 12.21
CA LYS A 117 -4.32 9.17 13.55
C LYS A 117 -3.21 9.64 14.48
N ASP A 118 -2.02 9.84 13.94
CA ASP A 118 -0.85 10.27 14.70
C ASP A 118 -0.75 11.80 14.87
N ASN A 119 -1.58 12.58 14.17
CA ASN A 119 -1.51 14.03 14.15
C ASN A 119 -2.37 14.67 15.26
N PRO A 120 -1.79 15.52 16.15
CA PRO A 120 -2.50 16.18 17.24
C PRO A 120 -3.74 16.99 16.82
N PHE A 121 -3.78 17.49 15.59
CA PHE A 121 -4.94 18.20 15.04
C PHE A 121 -6.22 17.34 15.06
N PHE A 122 -6.08 16.02 14.91
CA PHE A 122 -7.19 15.06 14.87
C PHE A 122 -7.38 14.30 16.18
N ALA A 123 -6.72 14.70 17.27
CA ALA A 123 -6.78 13.99 18.55
C ALA A 123 -8.19 13.88 19.16
N ALA A 124 -9.12 14.74 18.73
CA ALA A 124 -10.52 14.70 19.17
C ALA A 124 -11.37 13.62 18.45
N ILE A 125 -10.85 13.00 17.39
CA ILE A 125 -11.54 11.93 16.66
C ILE A 125 -11.34 10.62 17.40
N ASN A 126 -12.43 9.94 17.72
CA ASN A 126 -12.38 8.57 18.23
C ASN A 126 -12.22 7.59 17.07
N TRP A 127 -10.95 7.33 16.70
CA TRP A 127 -10.58 6.50 15.55
C TRP A 127 -11.08 5.05 15.64
N ASP A 128 -11.32 4.51 16.84
CA ASP A 128 -11.87 3.16 17.02
C ASP A 128 -13.32 3.03 16.50
N ASN A 129 -14.04 4.16 16.41
CA ASN A 129 -15.43 4.22 15.95
C ASN A 129 -15.59 4.89 14.58
N VAL A 130 -14.49 5.17 13.88
CA VAL A 130 -14.53 5.77 12.54
C VAL A 130 -14.89 4.71 11.52
N LYS A 131 -15.85 5.03 10.65
CA LYS A 131 -16.20 4.18 9.51
C LYS A 131 -15.36 4.58 8.29
N ILE A 132 -14.54 3.65 7.81
CA ILE A 132 -13.66 3.82 6.65
C ILE A 132 -14.17 2.90 5.54
N GLU A 133 -14.59 3.47 4.41
CA GLU A 133 -15.15 2.69 3.29
C GLU A 133 -14.39 2.98 2.00
N PRO A 134 -13.98 1.95 1.23
CA PRO A 134 -13.30 2.13 -0.03
C PRO A 134 -14.23 2.79 -1.05
N VAL A 135 -13.65 3.67 -1.87
CA VAL A 135 -14.31 4.31 -3.00
C VAL A 135 -14.12 3.41 -4.21
N GLU A 136 -15.21 2.93 -4.78
CA GLU A 136 -15.18 2.26 -6.08
C GLU A 136 -14.87 3.30 -7.16
N ASP A 137 -13.80 3.08 -7.93
CA ASP A 137 -13.57 3.84 -9.16
C ASP A 137 -14.77 3.59 -10.09
N LYS A 138 -15.42 4.67 -10.55
CA LYS A 138 -16.40 4.62 -11.63
C LYS A 138 -15.73 4.49 -12.99
#